data_AF-A0A9D8D061-F1
#
_entry.id   AF-A0A9D8D061-F1
#
_cell.length_a   1.000
_cell.length_b   1.000
_cell.length_c   1.000
_cell.angle_alpha   90.00
_cell.angle_beta   90.00
_cell.angle_gamma   90.00
#
_symmetry.space_group_name_H-M   'P 1'
#
loop_
_entity.id
_entity.type
_entity.pdbx_description
1 polymer ?
#
loop_
_entity_poly.entity_id
_entity_poly.type
_entity_poly.pdbx_seq_one_letter_code
_entity_poly.pdbx_strand_id
1 'polypeptide(L)'
;MCELFCLSSRQPTRATFALGLFAAHGAPTGRNIDGWGVAFHEGRDVRLYKEPEPAGGSPWLTFLERHMPPTQSLVSHIRRATRGANRHANTQPFARELGGRAHVFAHNGTLDGLDARPTRRFQPVGETDSERAFCLLLDRLADLWNGTAPPSL
;
A
#
# COMPACT_ATOMS: atom_id res chain seq x y z
N MET A 1 -13.54 8.96 -3.07
CA MET A 1 -13.34 7.84 -2.12
C MET A 1 -11.84 7.60 -2.05
N CYS A 2 -11.28 6.70 -1.24
CA CYS A 2 -9.94 6.20 -1.60
C CYS A 2 -10.10 5.34 -2.87
N GLU A 3 -9.03 5.17 -3.63
CA GLU A 3 -9.04 4.35 -4.84
C GLU A 3 -7.92 3.30 -4.76
N LEU A 4 -8.20 2.07 -5.21
CA LEU A 4 -7.28 0.93 -5.18
C LEU A 4 -7.06 0.40 -6.58
N PHE A 5 -5.82 0.07 -6.90
CA PHE A 5 -5.49 -0.64 -8.13
C PHE A 5 -4.43 -1.71 -7.86
N CYS A 6 -4.64 -2.89 -8.42
CA CYS A 6 -3.72 -4.02 -8.31
C CYS A 6 -3.49 -4.65 -9.67
N LEU A 7 -2.25 -5.06 -9.93
CA LEU A 7 -1.86 -5.86 -11.08
C LEU A 7 -1.30 -7.18 -10.57
N SER A 8 -1.71 -8.29 -11.19
CA SER A 8 -1.10 -9.61 -11.02
C SER A 8 -1.03 -10.27 -12.39
N SER A 9 0.18 -10.61 -12.84
CA SER A 9 0.40 -11.13 -14.18
C SER A 9 1.41 -12.28 -14.18
N ARG A 10 1.19 -13.24 -15.09
CA ARG A 10 2.11 -14.38 -15.26
C ARG A 10 3.48 -13.94 -15.77
N GLN A 11 3.52 -12.94 -16.65
CA GLN A 11 4.75 -12.37 -17.21
C GLN A 11 4.94 -10.93 -16.73
N PRO A 12 6.19 -10.47 -16.51
CA PRO A 12 6.47 -9.09 -16.12
C PRO A 12 5.82 -8.11 -17.09
N THR A 13 4.94 -7.25 -16.58
CA THR A 13 4.16 -6.30 -17.36
C THR A 13 4.48 -4.89 -16.86
N ARG A 14 4.72 -3.96 -17.79
CA ARG A 14 4.80 -2.55 -17.43
C ARG A 14 3.38 -2.08 -17.15
N ALA A 15 3.12 -1.68 -15.92
CA ALA A 15 1.96 -0.87 -15.65
C ALA A 15 2.16 0.46 -16.37
N THR A 16 1.59 0.62 -17.57
CA THR A 16 1.50 1.92 -18.28
C THR A 16 0.48 2.84 -17.63
N PHE A 17 0.16 2.57 -16.37
CA PHE A 17 -0.88 3.23 -15.63
C PHE A 17 -0.46 4.66 -15.39
N ALA A 18 -1.21 5.59 -15.99
CA ALA A 18 -1.14 6.98 -15.59
C ALA A 18 -1.76 7.08 -14.20
N LEU A 19 -0.94 6.85 -13.17
CA LEU A 19 -1.28 7.10 -11.77
C LEU A 19 -1.88 8.51 -11.64
N GLY A 20 -1.45 9.46 -12.50
CA GLY A 20 -2.04 10.79 -12.61
C GLY A 20 -3.50 10.82 -13.08
N LEU A 21 -3.91 9.98 -14.05
CA LEU A 21 -5.32 9.87 -14.47
C LEU A 21 -6.17 9.20 -13.40
N PHE A 22 -5.65 8.17 -12.74
CA PHE A 22 -6.32 7.53 -11.62
C PHE A 22 -6.48 8.48 -10.43
N ALA A 23 -5.47 9.30 -10.17
CA ALA A 23 -5.55 10.39 -9.21
C ALA A 23 -6.61 11.42 -9.60
N ALA A 24 -6.68 11.81 -10.88
CA ALA A 24 -7.68 12.74 -11.37
C ALA A 24 -9.13 12.22 -11.16
N HIS A 25 -9.37 10.90 -11.31
CA HIS A 25 -10.67 10.30 -10.98
C HIS A 25 -10.99 10.37 -9.48
N GLY A 26 -9.99 10.27 -8.62
CA GLY A 26 -10.14 10.41 -7.17
C GLY A 26 -10.50 11.84 -6.71
N ALA A 27 -10.35 12.84 -7.58
CA ALA A 27 -10.63 14.26 -7.31
C ALA A 27 -11.58 14.90 -8.33
N PRO A 28 -12.89 14.59 -8.30
CA PRO A 28 -13.87 15.41 -8.99
C PRO A 28 -13.86 16.80 -8.32
N THR A 29 -13.38 17.80 -9.06
CA THR A 29 -13.48 19.25 -8.81
C THR A 29 -13.44 19.73 -7.35
N GLY A 30 -12.29 20.26 -6.93
CA GLY A 30 -12.18 21.18 -5.79
C GLY A 30 -11.87 20.59 -4.41
N ARG A 31 -11.52 19.30 -4.31
CA ARG A 31 -11.07 18.68 -3.05
C ARG A 31 -9.71 17.99 -3.22
N ASN A 32 -8.79 18.26 -2.30
CA ASN A 32 -7.42 17.75 -2.33
C ASN A 32 -7.37 16.24 -2.07
N ILE A 33 -6.47 15.56 -2.79
CA ILE A 33 -6.08 14.16 -2.56
C ILE A 33 -5.01 14.18 -1.47
N ASP A 34 -5.15 13.38 -0.42
CA ASP A 34 -4.30 13.44 0.79
C ASP A 34 -3.16 12.42 0.75
N GLY A 35 -2.72 12.00 -0.44
CA GLY A 35 -1.58 11.12 -0.61
C GLY A 35 -1.77 10.02 -1.66
N TRP A 36 -0.66 9.41 -2.05
CA TRP A 36 -0.63 8.30 -2.98
C TRP A 36 0.51 7.35 -2.64
N GLY A 37 0.41 6.11 -3.08
CA GLY A 37 1.51 5.18 -3.01
C GLY A 37 1.34 3.99 -3.94
N VAL A 38 2.47 3.36 -4.24
CA VAL A 38 2.58 2.19 -5.11
C VAL A 38 3.72 1.30 -4.62
N ALA A 39 3.46 -0.01 -4.60
CA ALA A 39 4.42 -1.05 -4.30
C ALA A 39 4.56 -1.99 -5.50
N PHE A 40 5.79 -2.22 -5.93
CA PHE A 40 6.14 -3.17 -6.99
C PHE A 40 6.90 -4.34 -6.36
N HIS A 41 6.45 -5.57 -6.61
CA HIS A 41 7.21 -6.73 -6.15
C HIS A 41 8.43 -6.98 -7.05
N GLU A 42 9.55 -7.27 -6.40
CA GLU A 42 10.80 -7.71 -7.00
C GLU A 42 11.31 -8.94 -6.24
N GLY A 43 10.89 -10.12 -6.70
CA GLY A 43 11.18 -11.38 -6.02
C GLY A 43 10.51 -11.47 -4.65
N ARG A 44 11.32 -11.43 -3.58
CA ARG A 44 10.84 -11.48 -2.18
C ARG A 44 10.68 -10.11 -1.55
N ASP A 45 11.10 -9.05 -2.23
CA ASP A 45 11.12 -7.69 -1.72
C ASP A 45 10.21 -6.78 -2.55
N VAL A 46 10.07 -5.53 -2.13
CA VAL A 46 9.21 -4.53 -2.76
C VAL A 46 9.90 -3.19 -2.93
N ARG A 47 9.73 -2.58 -4.10
CA ARG A 47 9.98 -1.15 -4.28
C ARG A 47 8.73 -0.39 -3.88
N LEU A 48 8.78 0.32 -2.76
CA LEU A 48 7.67 1.10 -2.23
C LEU A 48 7.92 2.60 -2.43
N TYR A 49 7.02 3.27 -3.13
CA TYR A 49 7.02 4.72 -3.31
C TYR A 49 5.70 5.27 -2.79
N LYS A 50 5.74 6.28 -1.92
CA LYS A 50 4.52 6.92 -1.40
C LYS A 50 4.78 8.31 -0.85
N GLU A 51 3.79 9.17 -0.98
CA GLU A 51 3.82 10.56 -0.55
C GLU A 51 2.48 10.93 0.13
N PRO A 52 2.48 11.66 1.26
CA PRO A 52 1.27 12.27 1.81
C PRO A 52 0.74 13.43 0.94
N GLU A 53 1.54 13.95 0.01
CA GLU A 53 1.15 14.99 -0.93
C GLU A 53 0.18 14.46 -2.00
N PRO A 54 -0.70 15.31 -2.55
CA PRO A 54 -1.55 14.95 -3.67
C PRO A 54 -0.74 14.39 -4.85
N ALA A 55 -1.26 13.34 -5.50
CA ALA A 55 -0.65 12.79 -6.72
C ALA A 55 -0.61 13.80 -7.88
N GLY A 56 -1.58 14.73 -7.93
CA GLY A 56 -1.64 15.76 -8.96
C GLY A 56 -0.44 16.70 -8.89
N GLY A 57 0.50 16.55 -9.82
CA GLY A 57 1.72 17.36 -9.89
C GLY A 57 2.93 16.79 -9.14
N SER A 58 2.86 15.55 -8.62
CA SER A 58 4.03 14.92 -7.99
C SER A 58 5.15 14.64 -9.01
N PRO A 59 6.38 15.17 -8.78
CA PRO A 59 7.53 14.85 -9.62
C PRO A 59 7.92 13.37 -9.54
N TRP A 60 7.71 12.73 -8.39
CA TRP A 60 7.98 11.32 -8.19
C TRP A 60 7.07 10.44 -9.03
N LEU A 61 5.80 10.79 -9.11
CA LEU A 61 4.84 10.06 -9.91
C LEU A 61 5.18 10.18 -11.41
N THR A 62 5.57 11.38 -11.86
CA THR A 62 6.10 11.61 -13.22
C THR A 62 7.38 10.81 -13.50
N PHE A 63 8.28 10.72 -12.52
CA PHE A 63 9.50 9.92 -12.62
C PHE A 63 9.18 8.43 -12.75
N LEU A 64 8.27 7.91 -11.93
CA LEU A 64 7.86 6.51 -11.97
C LEU A 64 7.21 6.16 -13.31
N GLU A 65 6.28 6.99 -13.81
CA GLU A 65 5.63 6.76 -15.11
C GLU A 65 6.64 6.57 -16.26
N ARG A 66 7.80 7.22 -16.20
CA ARG A 66 8.85 7.12 -17.22
C ARG A 66 9.81 5.95 -16.99
N HIS A 67 10.10 5.61 -15.73
CA HIS A 67 11.21 4.71 -15.38
C HIS A 67 10.78 3.40 -14.73
N MET A 68 9.48 3.15 -14.55
CA MET A 68 8.98 1.92 -13.94
C MET A 68 9.42 0.67 -14.73
N PRO A 69 10.07 -0.31 -14.07
CA PRO A 69 10.36 -1.60 -14.66
C PRO A 69 9.08 -2.43 -14.81
N PRO A 70 9.05 -3.43 -15.71
CA PRO A 70 8.00 -4.43 -15.71
C PRO A 70 7.95 -5.18 -14.38
N THR A 71 6.75 -5.45 -13.84
CA THR A 71 6.57 -6.27 -12.65
C THR A 71 5.48 -7.32 -12.87
N GLN A 72 5.52 -8.41 -12.11
CA GLN A 72 4.45 -9.40 -12.07
C GLN A 72 3.36 -9.04 -11.07
N SER A 73 3.65 -8.16 -10.09
CA SER A 73 2.68 -7.77 -9.09
C SER A 73 2.89 -6.33 -8.62
N LEU A 74 1.80 -5.57 -8.61
CA LEU A 74 1.74 -4.20 -8.14
C LEU A 74 0.50 -3.99 -7.29
N VAL A 75 0.64 -3.17 -6.25
CA VAL A 75 -0.47 -2.64 -5.45
C VAL A 75 -0.30 -1.13 -5.35
N SER A 76 -1.33 -0.36 -5.68
CA SER A 76 -1.35 1.09 -5.50
C SER A 76 -2.61 1.55 -4.76
N HIS A 77 -2.48 2.68 -4.10
CA HIS A 77 -3.53 3.28 -3.31
C HIS A 77 -3.48 4.80 -3.44
N ILE A 78 -4.64 5.41 -3.69
CA ILE A 78 -4.83 6.86 -3.62
C ILE A 78 -5.62 7.18 -2.37
N ARG A 79 -5.01 7.98 -1.49
CA ARG A 79 -5.53 8.28 -0.17
C ARG A 79 -6.43 9.52 -0.21
N ARG A 80 -7.60 9.36 0.39
CA ARG A 80 -8.44 10.44 0.87
C ARG A 80 -8.55 10.27 2.38
N ALA A 81 -7.88 11.12 3.14
CA ALA A 81 -7.68 10.93 4.57
C ALA A 81 -9.01 11.04 5.31
N THR A 82 -9.51 9.90 5.82
CA THR A 82 -10.66 9.83 6.73
C THR A 82 -10.20 9.68 8.19
N ARG A 83 -9.06 9.02 8.42
CA ARG A 83 -8.43 8.83 9.73
C ARG A 83 -6.91 9.05 9.67
N GLY A 84 -6.36 9.53 10.79
CA GLY A 84 -4.94 9.83 10.97
C GLY A 84 -4.49 11.10 10.25
N ALA A 85 -3.45 11.75 10.78
CA ALA A 85 -2.89 12.95 10.17
C ALA A 85 -2.38 12.69 8.73
N ASN A 86 -2.31 13.73 7.90
CA ASN A 86 -1.69 13.62 6.59
C ASN A 86 -0.15 13.51 6.71
N ARG A 87 0.35 12.28 6.80
CA ARG A 87 1.76 11.96 7.06
C ARG A 87 2.15 10.70 6.31
N HIS A 88 3.42 10.60 5.92
CA HIS A 88 3.95 9.45 5.21
C HIS A 88 3.69 8.09 5.90
N ALA A 89 3.77 8.04 7.24
CA ALA A 89 3.47 6.84 8.03
C ALA A 89 2.01 6.37 7.88
N ASN A 90 1.08 7.27 7.57
CA ASN A 90 -0.34 6.98 7.36
C ASN A 90 -0.70 6.80 5.87
N THR A 91 0.28 6.93 4.97
CA THR A 91 0.09 6.75 3.52
C THR A 91 0.24 5.28 3.14
N GLN A 92 -0.74 4.78 2.38
CA GLN A 92 -0.79 3.41 1.87
C GLN A 92 -0.12 3.30 0.49
N PRO A 93 0.35 2.11 0.07
CA PRO A 93 0.28 0.84 0.81
C PRO A 93 1.30 0.73 1.96
N PHE A 94 1.04 -0.22 2.86
CA PHE A 94 1.95 -0.60 3.94
C PHE A 94 2.77 -1.82 3.53
N ALA A 95 4.03 -1.89 3.94
CA ALA A 95 4.90 -3.03 3.69
C ALA A 95 5.60 -3.48 4.99
N ARG A 96 5.65 -4.79 5.24
CA ARG A 96 6.31 -5.40 6.41
C ARG A 96 6.90 -6.76 6.04
N GLU A 97 7.98 -7.13 6.71
CA GLU A 97 8.62 -8.43 6.53
C GLU A 97 7.90 -9.53 7.32
N LEU A 98 7.63 -10.66 6.68
CA LEU A 98 7.27 -11.91 7.36
C LEU A 98 7.79 -13.11 6.54
N GLY A 99 8.67 -13.91 7.16
CA GLY A 99 9.24 -15.11 6.56
C GLY A 99 10.30 -14.83 5.48
N GLY A 100 11.11 -13.79 5.68
CA GLY A 100 12.12 -13.29 4.75
C GLY A 100 11.51 -12.72 3.47
N ARG A 101 10.27 -12.21 3.53
CA ARG A 101 9.52 -11.67 2.38
C ARG A 101 8.77 -10.41 2.78
N ALA A 102 8.77 -9.41 1.91
CA ALA A 102 7.92 -8.26 2.03
C ALA A 102 6.46 -8.63 1.73
N HIS A 103 5.57 -8.32 2.65
CA HIS A 103 4.13 -8.37 2.48
C HIS A 103 3.61 -6.95 2.30
N VAL A 104 2.74 -6.75 1.33
CA VAL A 104 2.14 -5.46 1.03
C VAL A 104 0.65 -5.49 1.32
N PHE A 105 0.14 -4.43 1.94
CA PHE A 105 -1.27 -4.29 2.26
C PHE A 105 -1.81 -2.92 1.89
N ALA A 106 -2.97 -2.93 1.24
CA ALA A 106 -3.77 -1.74 0.98
C ALA A 106 -5.24 -2.03 1.29
N HIS A 107 -5.94 -1.04 1.83
CA HIS A 107 -7.30 -1.15 2.33
C HIS A 107 -8.07 0.14 2.03
N ASN A 108 -9.27 -0.02 1.49
CA ASN A 108 -10.23 1.05 1.21
C ASN A 108 -11.48 0.83 2.05
N GLY A 109 -11.71 1.72 3.01
CA GLY A 109 -12.80 1.60 3.97
C GLY A 109 -12.42 2.15 5.34
N THR A 110 -13.21 1.80 6.34
CA THR A 110 -12.96 2.13 7.75
C THR A 110 -13.26 0.90 8.59
N LEU A 111 -12.37 0.59 9.53
CA LEU A 111 -12.47 -0.56 10.43
C LEU A 111 -12.57 -0.05 11.88
N ASP A 112 -13.73 -0.29 12.49
CA ASP A 112 -13.98 0.08 13.88
C ASP A 112 -13.60 -1.04 14.85
N GLY A 113 -13.30 -0.67 16.09
CA GLY A 113 -13.04 -1.62 17.19
C GLY A 113 -11.69 -2.34 17.13
N LEU A 114 -10.77 -1.92 16.27
CA LEU A 114 -9.41 -2.49 16.23
C LEU A 114 -8.53 -2.02 17.39
N ASP A 115 -8.80 -0.86 17.97
CA ASP A 115 -7.99 -0.28 19.05
C ASP A 115 -7.95 -1.17 20.30
N ALA A 116 -9.03 -1.88 20.58
CA ALA A 116 -9.12 -2.83 21.69
C ALA A 116 -8.33 -4.13 21.47
N ARG A 117 -7.90 -4.42 20.24
CA ARG A 117 -7.17 -5.65 19.91
C ARG A 117 -5.67 -5.40 20.05
N PRO A 118 -4.94 -6.11 20.93
CA PRO A 118 -3.52 -5.89 21.11
C PRO A 118 -2.73 -6.40 19.90
N THR A 119 -1.82 -5.56 19.40
CA THR A 119 -0.76 -5.92 18.46
C THR A 119 0.39 -6.61 19.20
N ARG A 120 1.02 -7.61 18.56
CA ARG A 120 2.11 -8.39 19.18
C ARG A 120 3.43 -8.14 18.46
N ARG A 121 3.77 -9.01 17.51
CA ARG A 121 5.06 -8.99 16.79
C ARG A 121 5.13 -7.79 15.87
N PHE A 122 4.00 -7.42 15.25
CA PHE A 122 3.92 -6.29 14.34
C PHE A 122 3.26 -5.10 15.01
N GLN A 123 3.95 -3.95 15.03
CA GLN A 123 3.45 -2.71 15.63
C GLN A 123 3.25 -1.63 14.55
N PRO A 124 2.10 -0.94 14.50
CA PRO A 124 1.87 0.14 13.54
C PRO A 124 2.87 1.28 13.77
N VAL A 125 3.33 1.89 12.69
CA VAL A 125 4.20 3.09 12.75
C VAL A 125 3.35 4.36 12.81
N GLY A 126 2.27 4.38 12.03
CA GLY A 126 1.26 5.44 12.02
C GLY A 126 0.08 5.15 12.96
N GLU A 127 -1.01 5.83 12.67
CA GLU A 127 -2.20 5.94 13.54
C GLU A 127 -3.46 5.39 12.84
N THR A 128 -3.34 4.85 11.64
CA THR A 128 -4.49 4.40 10.85
C THR A 128 -5.00 3.03 11.29
N ASP A 129 -6.32 2.87 11.25
CA ASP A 129 -7.01 1.60 11.36
C ASP A 129 -6.52 0.58 10.32
N SER A 130 -6.27 1.03 9.08
CA SER A 130 -5.71 0.19 8.02
C SER A 130 -4.35 -0.42 8.39
N GLU A 131 -3.42 0.36 8.96
CA GLU A 131 -2.12 -0.18 9.35
C GLU A 131 -2.23 -1.12 10.55
N ARG A 132 -3.09 -0.77 11.51
CA ARG A 132 -3.38 -1.62 12.66
C ARG A 132 -3.96 -2.96 12.21
N ALA A 133 -4.91 -2.95 11.26
CA ALA A 133 -5.47 -4.15 10.66
C ALA A 133 -4.38 -5.01 10.00
N PHE A 134 -3.46 -4.39 9.27
CA PHE A 134 -2.34 -5.11 8.65
C PHE A 134 -1.44 -5.78 9.68
N CYS A 135 -1.10 -5.08 10.77
CA CYS A 135 -0.29 -5.66 11.85
C CYS A 135 -0.99 -6.86 12.50
N LEU A 136 -2.28 -6.73 12.81
CA LEU A 136 -3.06 -7.82 13.40
C LEU A 136 -3.21 -9.02 12.45
N LEU A 137 -3.37 -8.77 11.15
CA LEU A 137 -3.41 -9.81 10.13
C LEU A 137 -2.07 -10.55 10.05
N LEU A 138 -0.95 -9.82 10.02
CA LEU A 138 0.37 -10.45 9.99
C LEU A 138 0.68 -11.23 11.27
N ASP A 139 0.24 -10.77 12.44
CA ASP A 139 0.36 -11.53 13.68
C ASP A 139 -0.36 -12.89 13.56
N ARG A 140 -1.54 -12.93 12.91
CA ARG A 140 -2.28 -14.18 12.67
C ARG A 140 -1.61 -15.07 11.63
N LEU A 141 -1.04 -14.47 10.59
CA LEU A 141 -0.34 -15.22 9.56
C LEU A 141 0.97 -15.78 10.08
N ALA A 142 1.65 -15.10 11.00
CA ALA A 142 2.98 -15.49 11.48
C ALA A 142 3.04 -16.92 12.01
N ASP A 143 1.96 -17.40 12.66
CA ASP A 143 1.87 -18.77 13.18
C ASP A 143 1.84 -19.83 12.06
N LEU A 144 1.49 -19.45 10.83
CA LEU A 144 1.47 -20.32 9.66
C LEU A 144 2.84 -20.42 8.99
N TRP A 145 3.74 -19.46 9.23
CA TRP A 145 5.05 -19.43 8.59
C TRP A 145 6.05 -20.31 9.34
N ASN A 146 6.69 -21.23 8.61
CA ASN A 146 7.81 -22.02 9.14
C ASN A 146 9.12 -21.56 8.47
N GLY A 147 9.84 -20.66 9.14
CA GLY A 147 11.04 -20.04 8.59
C GLY A 147 10.71 -19.17 7.36
N THR A 148 11.39 -19.41 6.23
CA THR A 148 11.21 -18.63 4.99
C THR A 148 10.28 -19.27 3.95
N ALA A 149 9.75 -20.45 4.26
CA ALA A 149 8.85 -21.19 3.37
C ALA A 149 7.42 -20.63 3.51
N PRO A 150 6.75 -20.28 2.39
CA PRO A 150 5.33 -19.96 2.44
C PRO A 150 4.54 -21.16 2.98
N PRO A 151 3.49 -20.94 3.78
CA PRO A 151 2.60 -22.01 4.22
C PRO A 151 1.96 -22.72 3.01
N SER A 152 1.73 -24.02 3.14
CA SER A 152 0.88 -24.76 2.21
C SER A 152 -0.56 -24.27 2.33
N LEU A 153 -1.22 -24.04 1.19
CA LEU A 153 -2.65 -23.75 1.12
C LEU A 153 -3.48 -24.96 1.55
#